data_AF-A0A2S0NET4-F1
#
_entry.id   AF-A0A2S0NET4-F1
#
_cell.length_a   1.000
_cell.length_b   1.000
_cell.length_c   1.000
_cell.angle_alpha   90.00
_cell.angle_beta   90.00
_cell.angle_gamma   90.00
#
_symmetry.space_group_name_H-M   'P 1'
#
loop_
_entity.id
_entity.type
_entity.pdbx_description
1 polymer ?
#
loop_
_entity_poly.entity_id
_entity_poly.type
_entity_poly.pdbx_seq_one_letter_code
_entity_poly.pdbx_strand_id
1 'polypeptide(L)'
;MRIATVFISHRAPRARTFAVPAALVLLAALVCLAPTPAAAQRDACNDYANQQMSFDQRARQQRCTGWTGHSNYQAHYDWCRRQTPQRVQQAVADWGSAFQRCQFQASGSPAAGAGRPAWNIQWVQVGGGWRSGVYRVATDRCTHGAAGSYCGPNEDWRGEYGNGAVTQWRRGGCQNPVISIRCTVTRAP
;
A
#
# COMPACT_ATOMS: atom_id res chain seq x y z
N MET A 1 -43.14 -7.95 -28.69
CA MET A 1 -42.30 -8.59 -27.66
C MET A 1 -42.15 -7.58 -26.51
N ARG A 2 -42.82 -7.79 -25.37
CA ARG A 2 -42.82 -6.86 -24.23
C ARG A 2 -41.94 -7.42 -23.13
N ILE A 3 -40.88 -6.71 -22.74
CA ILE A 3 -40.00 -7.10 -21.63
C ILE A 3 -40.52 -6.40 -20.37
N ALA A 4 -40.87 -7.19 -19.36
CA ALA A 4 -41.41 -6.72 -18.09
C ALA A 4 -40.29 -6.20 -17.18
N THR A 5 -40.49 -4.99 -16.64
CA THR A 5 -39.63 -4.35 -15.65
C THR A 5 -39.93 -4.90 -14.27
N VAL A 6 -38.94 -5.51 -13.60
CA VAL A 6 -39.03 -5.95 -12.21
C VAL A 6 -38.51 -4.85 -11.29
N PHE A 7 -39.38 -4.28 -10.46
CA PHE A 7 -39.00 -3.36 -9.37
C PHE A 7 -38.70 -4.17 -8.10
N ILE A 8 -37.44 -4.14 -7.64
CA ILE A 8 -37.04 -4.71 -6.35
C ILE A 8 -37.09 -3.58 -5.30
N SER A 9 -38.02 -3.71 -4.36
CA SER A 9 -38.21 -2.80 -3.22
C SER A 9 -37.28 -3.19 -2.07
N HIS A 10 -36.30 -2.35 -1.75
CA HIS A 10 -35.45 -2.53 -0.57
C HIS A 10 -36.09 -1.84 0.65
N ARG A 11 -36.62 -2.64 1.57
CA ARG A 11 -37.11 -2.20 2.88
C ARG A 11 -35.94 -1.74 3.75
N ALA A 12 -36.09 -0.58 4.39
CA ALA A 12 -35.15 -0.06 5.38
C ALA A 12 -35.14 -0.92 6.67
N PRO A 13 -33.97 -1.21 7.27
CA PRO A 13 -33.91 -1.86 8.57
C PRO A 13 -34.25 -0.87 9.69
N ARG A 14 -35.22 -1.27 10.53
CA ARG A 14 -35.64 -0.58 11.76
C ARG A 14 -34.50 -0.54 12.78
N ALA A 15 -34.22 0.64 13.31
CA ALA A 15 -33.32 0.84 14.44
C ALA A 15 -33.89 0.13 15.69
N ARG A 16 -33.13 -0.80 16.26
CA ARG A 16 -33.39 -1.37 17.59
C ARG A 16 -32.57 -0.57 18.60
N THR A 17 -33.27 0.26 19.37
CA THR A 17 -32.77 0.86 20.61
C THR A 17 -32.58 -0.26 21.63
N PHE A 18 -31.33 -0.59 21.95
CA PHE A 18 -31.02 -1.42 23.11
C PHE A 18 -30.72 -0.50 24.28
N ALA A 19 -31.56 -0.56 25.31
CA ALA A 19 -31.28 -0.01 26.62
C ALA A 19 -30.17 -0.85 27.27
N VAL A 20 -29.05 -0.23 27.61
CA VAL A 20 -27.97 -0.86 28.38
C VAL A 20 -28.24 -0.55 29.86
N PRO A 21 -28.45 -1.56 30.73
CA PRO A 21 -28.62 -1.33 32.15
C PRO A 21 -27.31 -0.87 32.78
N ALA A 22 -27.43 0.11 33.68
CA ALA A 22 -26.38 0.55 34.57
C ALA A 22 -25.94 -0.62 35.48
N ALA A 23 -24.82 -1.25 35.14
CA ALA A 23 -24.13 -2.20 36.01
C ALA A 23 -22.72 -1.65 36.29
N LEU A 24 -22.64 -0.99 37.43
CA LEU A 24 -21.47 -0.40 38.07
C LEU A 24 -20.73 -1.53 38.80
N VAL A 25 -19.71 -2.15 38.19
CA VAL A 25 -18.90 -3.19 38.86
C VAL A 25 -17.44 -3.13 38.39
N LEU A 26 -16.57 -2.76 39.33
CA LEU A 26 -15.11 -2.96 39.39
C LEU A 26 -14.24 -2.27 38.32
N LEU A 27 -13.80 -1.05 38.67
CA LEU A 27 -12.50 -0.50 38.25
C LEU A 27 -11.38 -1.44 38.75
N ALA A 28 -11.07 -2.48 38.00
CA ALA A 28 -9.74 -3.06 38.04
C ALA A 28 -8.81 -2.06 37.34
N ALA A 29 -7.92 -1.46 38.11
CA ALA A 29 -6.82 -0.66 37.63
C ALA A 29 -5.89 -1.55 36.78
N LEU A 30 -6.28 -1.84 35.53
CA LEU A 30 -5.33 -2.07 34.47
C LEU A 30 -4.61 -0.73 34.30
N VAL A 31 -3.52 -0.57 35.04
CA VAL A 31 -2.44 0.34 34.65
C VAL A 31 -2.00 -0.17 33.28
N CYS A 32 -2.58 0.42 32.23
CA CYS A 32 -2.17 0.20 30.87
C CYS A 32 -0.68 0.54 30.82
N LEU A 33 0.16 -0.50 30.81
CA LEU A 33 1.57 -0.42 30.44
C LEU A 33 1.61 -0.03 28.96
N ALA A 34 1.27 1.22 28.68
CA ALA A 34 1.52 1.82 27.39
C ALA A 34 3.05 1.78 27.21
N PRO A 35 3.56 1.19 26.12
CA PRO A 35 4.99 1.22 25.84
C PRO A 35 5.44 2.67 25.92
N THR A 36 6.58 2.90 26.58
CA THR A 36 7.13 4.25 26.67
C THR A 36 7.30 4.78 25.26
N PRO A 37 6.84 6.01 24.97
CA PRO A 37 6.81 6.55 23.61
C PRO A 37 8.22 6.55 22.97
N ALA A 38 9.26 6.62 23.79
CA ALA A 38 10.65 6.53 23.35
C ALA A 38 11.04 5.16 22.77
N ALA A 39 10.61 4.04 23.37
CA ALA A 39 10.94 2.70 22.88
C ALA A 39 10.20 2.41 21.57
N ALA A 40 8.89 2.72 21.52
CA ALA A 40 8.09 2.58 20.31
C ALA A 40 8.62 3.43 19.14
N GLN A 41 9.11 4.65 19.43
CA GLN A 41 9.74 5.51 18.42
C GLN A 41 11.06 4.92 17.92
N ARG A 42 11.88 4.35 18.82
CA ARG A 42 13.15 3.69 18.46
C ARG A 42 12.92 2.58 17.45
N ASP A 43 11.99 1.69 17.75
CA ASP A 43 11.70 0.53 16.91
C ASP A 43 11.09 0.96 15.57
N ALA A 44 10.17 1.93 15.57
CA ALA A 44 9.62 2.51 14.34
C ALA A 44 10.71 3.13 13.44
N CYS A 45 11.72 3.78 14.03
CA CYS A 45 12.84 4.33 13.26
C CYS A 45 13.83 3.28 12.76
N ASN A 46 14.03 2.19 13.51
CA ASN A 46 14.79 1.04 13.03
C ASN A 46 14.12 0.42 11.79
N ASP A 47 12.80 0.22 11.86
CA ASP A 47 12.02 -0.35 10.75
C ASP A 47 12.05 0.56 9.52
N TYR A 48 11.87 1.87 9.71
CA TYR A 48 12.00 2.86 8.65
C TYR A 48 13.37 2.77 7.96
N ALA A 49 14.46 2.80 8.74
CA ALA A 49 15.81 2.79 8.19
C ALA A 49 16.11 1.48 7.43
N ASN A 50 15.73 0.33 7.99
CA ASN A 50 15.85 -0.98 7.34
C ASN A 50 15.06 -1.04 6.01
N GLN A 51 13.86 -0.47 5.98
CA GLN A 51 13.04 -0.42 4.79
C GLN A 51 13.68 0.45 3.68
N GLN A 52 14.26 1.59 4.02
CA GLN A 52 14.97 2.44 3.03
C GLN A 52 16.20 1.75 2.45
N MET A 53 16.97 1.06 3.31
CA MET A 53 18.09 0.23 2.88
C MET A 53 17.64 -0.85 1.88
N SER A 54 16.52 -1.51 2.17
CA SER A 54 15.94 -2.55 1.30
C SER A 54 15.50 -2.00 -0.06
N PHE A 55 14.83 -0.85 -0.09
CA PHE A 55 14.45 -0.21 -1.36
C PHE A 55 15.67 0.15 -2.21
N ASP A 56 16.70 0.74 -1.60
CA ASP A 56 17.91 1.14 -2.31
C ASP A 56 18.68 -0.06 -2.89
N GLN A 57 18.90 -1.10 -2.07
CA GLN A 57 19.58 -2.32 -2.52
C GLN A 57 18.85 -2.97 -3.70
N ARG A 58 17.52 -3.09 -3.61
CA ARG A 58 16.71 -3.69 -4.68
C ARG A 58 16.66 -2.81 -5.93
N ALA A 59 16.56 -1.49 -5.78
CA ALA A 59 16.57 -0.57 -6.92
C ALA A 59 17.89 -0.64 -7.69
N ARG A 60 19.02 -0.75 -6.98
CA ARG A 60 20.34 -0.96 -7.58
C ARG A 60 20.45 -2.32 -8.28
N GLN A 61 19.98 -3.41 -7.65
CA GLN A 61 19.94 -4.74 -8.26
C GLN A 61 19.14 -4.74 -9.57
N GLN A 62 18.06 -3.96 -9.64
CA GLN A 62 17.21 -3.81 -10.82
C GLN A 62 17.70 -2.75 -11.82
N ARG A 63 18.84 -2.09 -11.54
CA ARG A 63 19.41 -1.02 -12.37
C ARG A 63 18.41 0.09 -12.70
N CYS A 64 17.63 0.49 -11.70
CA CYS A 64 16.60 1.50 -11.89
C CYS A 64 17.17 2.86 -12.27
N THR A 65 16.96 3.26 -13.52
CA THR A 65 17.35 4.57 -14.03
C THR A 65 16.64 5.69 -13.27
N GLY A 66 17.40 6.65 -12.75
CA GLY A 66 16.86 7.79 -12.00
C GLY A 66 16.54 7.52 -10.54
N TRP A 67 16.89 6.35 -10.00
CA TRP A 67 16.83 6.10 -8.56
C TRP A 67 17.87 6.97 -7.82
N THR A 68 17.41 7.82 -6.89
CA THR A 68 18.25 8.76 -6.12
C THR A 68 18.42 8.36 -4.66
N GLY A 69 17.96 7.16 -4.27
CA GLY A 69 18.13 6.64 -2.92
C GLY A 69 19.58 6.31 -2.57
N HIS A 70 19.83 6.13 -1.27
CA HIS A 70 21.12 5.69 -0.74
C HIS A 70 20.97 4.71 0.42
N SER A 71 21.93 3.80 0.54
CA SER A 71 21.99 2.76 1.58
C SER A 71 22.78 3.21 2.82
N ASN A 72 22.42 4.36 3.41
CA ASN A 72 23.03 4.81 4.68
C ASN A 72 22.02 4.68 5.81
N TYR A 73 22.11 3.58 6.56
CA TYR A 73 21.20 3.24 7.65
C TYR A 73 21.16 4.34 8.73
N GLN A 74 22.34 4.77 9.20
CA GLN A 74 22.46 5.75 10.28
C GLN A 74 21.80 7.08 9.90
N ALA A 75 22.02 7.55 8.67
CA ALA A 75 21.41 8.78 8.17
C ALA A 75 19.87 8.69 8.15
N HIS A 76 19.30 7.56 7.71
CA HIS A 76 17.85 7.34 7.69
C HIS A 76 17.27 7.26 9.10
N TYR A 77 17.95 6.55 10.01
CA TYR A 77 17.56 6.44 11.40
C TYR A 77 17.58 7.78 12.13
N ASP A 78 18.66 8.55 11.98
CA ASP A 78 18.79 9.88 12.57
C ASP A 78 17.80 10.88 11.99
N TRP A 79 17.52 10.79 10.69
CA TRP A 79 16.43 11.57 10.09
C TRP A 79 15.09 11.23 10.75
N CYS A 80 14.73 9.95 10.85
CA CYS A 80 13.46 9.51 11.43
C CYS A 80 13.27 10.03 12.86
N ARG A 81 14.30 9.99 13.70
CA ARG A 81 14.24 10.47 15.09
C ARG A 81 13.89 11.95 15.22
N ARG A 82 14.16 12.75 14.19
CA ARG A 82 13.85 14.19 14.14
C ARG A 82 12.48 14.51 13.52
N GLN A 83 11.76 13.51 13.00
CA GLN A 83 10.50 13.70 12.30
C GLN A 83 9.29 13.32 13.16
N THR A 84 8.12 13.85 12.79
CA THR A 84 6.84 13.39 13.33
C THR A 84 6.47 12.02 12.74
N PRO A 85 5.72 11.17 13.47
CA PRO A 85 5.26 9.88 12.94
C PRO A 85 4.54 10.01 11.59
N GLN A 86 3.72 11.05 11.40
CA GLN A 86 3.00 11.32 10.16
C GLN A 86 3.98 11.57 8.99
N ARG A 87 5.05 12.34 9.23
CA ARG A 87 6.05 12.64 8.20
C ARG A 87 6.86 11.41 7.80
N VAL A 88 7.16 10.52 8.75
CA VAL A 88 7.81 9.22 8.50
C VAL A 88 6.91 8.33 7.67
N GLN A 89 5.62 8.21 8.02
CA GLN A 89 4.65 7.43 7.24
C GLN A 89 4.50 7.94 5.81
N GLN A 90 4.49 9.26 5.61
CA GLN A 90 4.48 9.87 4.28
C GLN A 90 5.76 9.51 3.51
N ALA A 91 6.94 9.63 4.13
CA ALA A 91 8.20 9.27 3.48
C ALA A 91 8.23 7.79 3.05
N VAL A 92 7.75 6.88 3.90
CA VAL A 92 7.61 5.46 3.54
C VAL A 92 6.73 5.29 2.29
N ALA A 93 5.60 6.01 2.22
CA ALA A 93 4.71 5.94 1.07
C ALA A 93 5.35 6.51 -0.21
N ASP A 94 6.08 7.62 -0.10
CA ASP A 94 6.78 8.28 -1.20
C ASP A 94 7.89 7.37 -1.76
N TRP A 95 8.74 6.82 -0.90
CA TRP A 95 9.81 5.90 -1.26
C TRP A 95 9.28 4.59 -1.84
N GLY A 96 8.23 4.03 -1.24
CA GLY A 96 7.55 2.85 -1.77
C GLY A 96 7.01 3.10 -3.18
N SER A 97 6.41 4.27 -3.42
CA SER A 97 5.92 4.66 -4.75
C SER A 97 7.05 4.88 -5.76
N ALA A 98 8.17 5.49 -5.34
CA ALA A 98 9.35 5.66 -6.18
C ALA A 98 9.96 4.32 -6.57
N PHE A 99 10.11 3.41 -5.60
CA PHE A 99 10.64 2.08 -5.83
C PHE A 99 9.72 1.28 -6.75
N GLN A 100 8.40 1.36 -6.55
CA GLN A 100 7.42 0.72 -7.42
C GLN A 100 7.52 1.22 -8.88
N ARG A 101 7.69 2.54 -9.10
CA ARG A 101 7.95 3.07 -10.46
C ARG A 101 9.21 2.49 -11.08
N CYS A 102 10.26 2.39 -10.29
CA CYS A 102 11.53 1.76 -10.66
C CYS A 102 11.33 0.29 -11.07
N GLN A 103 10.57 -0.47 -10.28
CA GLN A 103 10.24 -1.86 -10.58
C GLN A 103 9.54 -2.02 -11.94
N PHE A 104 8.59 -1.16 -12.26
CA PHE A 104 7.88 -1.20 -13.55
C PHE A 104 8.77 -0.85 -14.74
N GLN A 105 9.67 0.12 -14.57
CA GLN A 105 10.65 0.45 -15.60
C GLN A 105 11.61 -0.73 -15.83
N ALA A 106 12.06 -1.38 -14.75
CA ALA A 106 12.96 -2.52 -14.81
C ALA A 106 12.31 -3.79 -15.37
N SER A 107 11.00 -4.00 -15.17
CA SER A 107 10.27 -5.15 -15.73
C SER A 107 10.00 -5.04 -17.23
N GLY A 108 10.46 -3.97 -17.89
CA GLY A 108 10.18 -3.74 -19.30
C GLY A 108 8.69 -3.52 -19.59
N SER A 109 7.88 -3.19 -18.57
CA SER A 109 6.50 -2.78 -18.82
C SER A 109 6.57 -1.55 -19.73
N PRO A 110 5.99 -1.62 -20.94
CA PRO A 110 6.18 -0.58 -21.93
C PRO A 110 5.58 0.70 -21.35
N ALA A 111 6.44 1.63 -20.96
CA ALA A 111 6.04 3.02 -20.79
C ALA A 111 5.26 3.38 -22.05
N ALA A 112 4.08 3.98 -21.90
CA ALA A 112 3.30 4.41 -23.06
C ALA A 112 4.17 5.37 -23.87
N GLY A 113 4.69 4.90 -25.00
CA GLY A 113 5.42 5.73 -25.93
C GLY A 113 4.53 6.88 -26.41
N ALA A 114 5.15 7.99 -26.82
CA ALA A 114 4.43 9.11 -27.42
C ALA A 114 3.53 8.60 -28.57
N GLY A 115 2.21 8.81 -28.45
CA GLY A 115 1.21 8.40 -29.45
C GLY A 115 0.39 7.16 -29.12
N ARG A 116 0.66 6.43 -28.02
CA ARG A 116 -0.21 5.34 -27.56
C ARG A 116 -1.24 5.83 -26.52
N PRO A 117 -2.47 5.26 -26.50
CA PRO A 117 -3.38 5.50 -25.39
C PRO A 117 -2.68 5.10 -24.10
N ALA A 118 -2.60 6.06 -23.19
CA ALA A 118 -1.95 5.87 -21.92
C ALA A 118 -3.00 5.79 -20.80
N TRP A 119 -2.70 4.99 -19.80
CA TRP A 119 -3.58 4.77 -18.66
C TRP A 119 -2.83 5.13 -17.39
N ASN A 120 -3.50 5.88 -16.54
CA ASN A 120 -3.08 6.15 -15.18
C ASN A 120 -3.54 5.00 -14.30
N ILE A 121 -2.59 4.32 -13.67
CA ILE A 121 -2.83 3.20 -12.79
C ILE A 121 -2.48 3.55 -11.36
N GLN A 122 -3.35 3.14 -10.44
CA GLN A 122 -3.16 3.26 -8.99
C GLN A 122 -3.67 2.02 -8.27
N TRP A 123 -2.91 1.53 -7.30
CA TRP A 123 -3.35 0.52 -6.35
C TRP A 123 -3.89 1.17 -5.08
N VAL A 124 -5.06 0.73 -4.62
CA VAL A 124 -5.74 1.28 -3.44
C VAL A 124 -6.07 0.17 -2.46
N GLN A 125 -5.76 0.32 -1.18
CA GLN A 125 -6.13 -0.68 -0.17
C GLN A 125 -7.65 -0.76 -0.02
N VAL A 126 -8.19 -1.98 -0.03
CA VAL A 126 -9.62 -2.22 0.20
C VAL A 126 -9.91 -2.04 1.69
N GLY A 127 -10.81 -1.11 2.02
CA GLY A 127 -11.20 -0.82 3.41
C GLY A 127 -10.13 -0.08 4.22
N GLY A 128 -9.06 0.41 3.58
CA GLY A 128 -7.98 1.16 4.23
C GLY A 128 -7.65 2.47 3.52
N GLY A 129 -6.74 3.25 4.10
CA GLY A 129 -6.32 4.55 3.58
C GLY A 129 -5.12 4.50 2.62
N TRP A 130 -4.44 3.36 2.49
CA TRP A 130 -3.22 3.26 1.69
C TRP A 130 -3.51 3.33 0.19
N ARG A 131 -2.64 4.03 -0.55
CA ARG A 131 -2.65 4.15 -2.01
C ARG A 131 -1.22 4.16 -2.53
N SER A 132 -0.98 3.58 -3.70
CA SER A 132 0.26 3.78 -4.44
C SER A 132 0.27 5.18 -5.08
N GLY A 133 1.45 5.63 -5.53
CA GLY A 133 1.54 6.66 -6.55
C GLY A 133 0.81 6.23 -7.84
N VAL A 134 0.37 7.22 -8.62
CA VAL A 134 -0.18 7.01 -9.96
C VAL A 134 0.97 6.80 -10.93
N TYR A 135 0.89 5.79 -11.79
CA TYR A 135 1.88 5.54 -12.83
C TYR A 135 1.21 5.33 -14.20
N ARG A 136 1.89 5.79 -15.26
CA ARG A 136 1.35 5.84 -16.62
C ARG A 136 1.86 4.64 -17.42
N VAL A 137 0.95 3.84 -17.98
CA VAL A 137 1.28 2.63 -18.76
C VAL A 137 0.53 2.59 -20.09
N ALA A 138 0.97 1.73 -21.01
CA ALA A 138 0.34 1.55 -22.32
C ALA A 138 -0.93 0.68 -22.31
N THR A 139 -1.20 -0.04 -21.21
CA THR A 139 -2.29 -1.02 -21.09
C THR A 139 -3.33 -0.57 -20.07
N ASP A 140 -4.58 -0.98 -20.25
CA ASP A 140 -5.66 -0.76 -19.28
C ASP A 140 -5.63 -1.78 -18.12
N ARG A 141 -4.54 -2.54 -18.02
CA ARG A 141 -4.30 -3.56 -16.99
C ARG A 141 -3.28 -3.07 -15.99
N CYS A 142 -3.59 -3.22 -14.70
CA CYS A 142 -2.61 -3.07 -13.64
C CYS A 142 -1.69 -4.28 -13.64
N THR A 143 -0.40 -4.05 -13.86
CA THR A 143 0.62 -5.03 -13.53
C THR A 143 0.94 -4.93 -12.04
N HIS A 144 0.99 -6.07 -11.36
CA HIS A 144 1.42 -6.19 -9.98
C HIS A 144 2.59 -7.16 -9.90
N GLY A 145 3.49 -6.93 -8.94
CA GLY A 145 4.66 -7.77 -8.68
C GLY A 145 5.83 -7.52 -9.64
N ALA A 146 6.97 -7.09 -9.09
CA ALA A 146 8.23 -7.16 -9.82
C ALA A 146 8.75 -8.60 -9.80
N ALA A 147 9.72 -8.91 -10.66
CA ALA A 147 10.41 -10.22 -10.67
C ALA A 147 11.05 -10.61 -9.31
N GLY A 148 11.14 -9.70 -8.33
CA GLY A 148 11.62 -9.95 -6.96
C GLY A 148 10.63 -9.58 -5.85
N SER A 149 9.31 -9.56 -6.10
CA SER A 149 8.27 -9.35 -5.07
C SER A 149 7.74 -10.66 -4.47
N TYR A 150 8.54 -11.71 -4.52
CA TYR A 150 8.20 -13.06 -4.08
C TYR A 150 8.43 -13.21 -2.58
N CYS A 151 7.38 -13.58 -1.84
CA CYS A 151 7.43 -13.76 -0.39
C CYS A 151 7.34 -15.22 0.07
N GLY A 152 7.52 -16.16 -0.87
CA GLY A 152 7.53 -17.59 -0.62
C GLY A 152 6.82 -18.37 -1.74
N PRO A 153 6.87 -19.73 -1.71
CA PRO A 153 6.35 -20.62 -2.75
C PRO A 153 4.90 -20.43 -3.15
N ASN A 154 4.07 -19.90 -2.26
CA ASN A 154 2.64 -19.74 -2.47
C ASN A 154 2.20 -18.27 -2.53
N GLU A 155 3.14 -17.33 -2.63
CA GLU A 155 2.88 -15.89 -2.59
C GLU A 155 3.36 -15.20 -3.87
N ASP A 156 2.86 -15.71 -5.00
CA ASP A 156 3.05 -15.09 -6.30
C ASP A 156 1.86 -14.19 -6.65
N TRP A 157 1.96 -12.92 -6.25
CA TRP A 157 0.98 -11.89 -6.61
C TRP A 157 1.30 -11.24 -7.95
N ARG A 158 2.18 -11.84 -8.76
CA ARG A 158 2.51 -11.33 -10.09
C ARG A 158 1.36 -11.58 -11.04
N GLY A 159 1.04 -10.57 -11.84
CA GLY A 159 0.01 -10.73 -12.87
C GLY A 159 -0.53 -9.42 -13.41
N GLU A 160 -1.44 -9.59 -14.36
CA GLU A 160 -2.22 -8.50 -14.95
C GLU A 160 -3.64 -8.51 -14.38
N TYR A 161 -4.06 -7.36 -13.88
CA TYR A 161 -5.32 -7.18 -13.20
C TYR A 161 -6.15 -6.13 -13.96
N GLY A 162 -7.42 -6.43 -14.23
CA GLY A 162 -8.34 -5.47 -14.83
C GLY A 162 -8.73 -4.36 -13.84
N ASN A 163 -9.27 -3.26 -14.36
CA ASN A 163 -9.82 -2.19 -13.52
C ASN A 163 -10.84 -2.73 -12.51
N GLY A 164 -10.68 -2.38 -11.23
CA GLY A 164 -11.51 -2.85 -10.13
C GLY A 164 -11.13 -4.22 -9.55
N ALA A 165 -10.24 -4.97 -10.21
CA ALA A 165 -9.79 -6.27 -9.69
C ALA A 165 -9.07 -6.09 -8.34
N VAL A 166 -9.31 -7.04 -7.44
CA VAL A 166 -8.72 -7.07 -6.11
C VAL A 166 -7.70 -8.19 -6.05
N THR A 167 -6.54 -7.92 -5.46
CA THR A 167 -5.48 -8.90 -5.19
C THR A 167 -4.91 -8.70 -3.80
N GLN A 168 -4.06 -9.62 -3.38
CA GLN A 168 -3.34 -9.57 -2.12
C GLN A 168 -1.95 -8.96 -2.33
N TRP A 169 -1.47 -8.22 -1.33
CA TRP A 169 -0.16 -7.57 -1.37
C TRP A 169 0.40 -7.39 0.04
N ARG A 170 1.72 -7.43 0.20
CA ARG A 170 2.38 -7.10 1.46
C ARG A 170 3.06 -5.76 1.36
N ARG A 171 2.54 -4.77 2.10
CA ARG A 171 3.10 -3.42 2.11
C ARG A 171 4.50 -3.44 2.69
N GLY A 172 5.50 -3.04 1.90
CA GLY A 172 6.86 -2.93 2.41
C GLY A 172 7.63 -4.26 2.57
N GLY A 173 7.13 -5.34 1.95
CA GLY A 173 7.85 -6.62 1.89
C GLY A 173 7.27 -7.73 2.76
N CYS A 174 7.95 -8.88 2.77
CA CYS A 174 7.38 -10.17 3.17
C CYS A 174 7.04 -10.34 4.65
N GLN A 175 7.66 -9.54 5.52
CA GLN A 175 7.40 -9.57 6.96
C GLN A 175 6.11 -8.83 7.36
N ASN A 176 5.53 -8.04 6.44
CA ASN A 176 4.33 -7.26 6.73
C ASN A 176 3.06 -8.07 6.46
N PRO A 177 1.95 -7.80 7.16
CA PRO A 177 0.68 -8.47 6.92
C PRO A 177 0.20 -8.28 5.49
N VAL A 178 -0.47 -9.30 4.96
CA VAL A 178 -1.15 -9.23 3.67
C VAL A 178 -2.31 -8.26 3.79
N ILE A 179 -2.43 -7.36 2.82
CA ILE A 179 -3.57 -6.46 2.64
C ILE A 179 -4.22 -6.73 1.28
N SER A 180 -5.52 -6.49 1.19
CA SER A 180 -6.24 -6.48 -0.08
C SER A 180 -6.06 -5.14 -0.77
N ILE A 181 -5.68 -5.13 -2.04
CA ILE A 181 -5.55 -3.93 -2.86
C ILE A 181 -6.40 -4.06 -4.13
N ARG A 182 -6.94 -2.93 -4.59
CA ARG A 182 -7.75 -2.79 -5.79
C ARG A 182 -7.00 -2.02 -6.86
N CYS A 183 -6.99 -2.57 -8.06
CA CYS A 183 -6.53 -1.92 -9.28
C CYS A 183 -7.50 -0.79 -9.67
N THR A 184 -7.00 0.44 -9.81
CA THR A 184 -7.75 1.58 -10.34
C THR A 184 -7.07 2.05 -11.61
N VAL A 185 -7.83 2.08 -12.71
CA VAL A 185 -7.34 2.47 -14.04
C VAL A 185 -8.18 3.63 -14.54
N THR A 186 -7.52 4.72 -14.92
CA THR A 186 -8.16 5.87 -15.58
C THR A 186 -7.43 6.19 -16.87
N ARG A 187 -8.16 6.65 -17.89
CA ARG A 187 -7.52 7.09 -19.13
C ARG A 187 -6.69 8.33 -18.82
N ALA A 188 -5.42 8.34 -19.22
CA ALA A 188 -4.59 9.52 -19.08
C ALA A 188 -5.04 10.58 -20.11
N PRO A 189 -4.97 11.88 -19.76
CA PRO A 189 -5.26 12.96 -20.69
C PRO A 189 -4.26 12.97 -21.86
#